data_AF-A0A2R6CB35-F1
#
_entry.id   AF-A0A2R6CB35-F1
#
_cell.length_a   1.000
_cell.length_b   1.000
_cell.length_c   1.000
_cell.angle_alpha   90.00
_cell.angle_beta   90.00
_cell.angle_gamma   90.00
#
_symmetry.space_group_name_H-M   'P 1'
#
loop_
_entity.id
_entity.type
_entity.pdbx_description
1 polymer ?
#
loop_
_entity_poly.entity_id
_entity_poly.type
_entity_poly.pdbx_seq_one_letter_code
_entity_poly.pdbx_strand_id
1 'polypeptide(L)' 'MIDPVCGMSVEKGDIKSLYKGKTYYFCSKGCKTRFDRDPEKYLKGGPEGMSDP' A
#
# COMPACT_ATOMS: atom_id res chain seq x y z
N MET A 1 -1.59 0.88 11.11
CA MET A 1 -1.75 1.73 9.89
C MET A 1 -2.27 0.86 8.76
N ILE A 2 -2.77 1.42 7.66
CA ILE A 2 -3.42 0.63 6.62
C ILE A 2 -2.48 0.45 5.41
N ASP A 3 -2.33 -0.79 4.95
CA ASP A 3 -1.68 -1.10 3.68
C ASP A 3 -2.53 -0.49 2.54
N PRO A 4 -2.02 0.49 1.77
CA PRO A 4 -2.80 1.17 0.75
C PRO A 4 -3.17 0.27 -0.44
N VAL A 5 -2.55 -0.91 -0.57
CA VAL A 5 -2.82 -1.85 -1.67
C VAL A 5 -3.97 -2.78 -1.34
N CYS A 6 -3.99 -3.36 -0.14
CA CYS A 6 -4.97 -4.39 0.23
C CYS A 6 -5.90 -4.00 1.38
N GLY A 7 -5.67 -2.88 2.06
CA GLY A 7 -6.51 -2.39 3.14
C GLY A 7 -6.26 -3.09 4.48
N MET A 8 -5.31 -4.02 4.55
CA MET A 8 -4.97 -4.71 5.79
C MET A 8 -4.33 -3.76 6.81
N SER A 9 -4.66 -3.96 8.07
CA SER A 9 -3.94 -3.34 9.17
C SER A 9 -2.54 -3.92 9.26
N VAL A 10 -1.55 -3.03 9.23
CA VAL A 10 -0.13 -3.36 9.33
C VAL A 10 0.52 -2.56 10.46
N GLU A 11 1.50 -3.20 11.08
CA GLU A 11 2.42 -2.55 12.01
C GLU A 11 3.64 -1.98 11.28
N LYS A 12 4.42 -1.16 11.98
CA LYS A 12 5.68 -0.68 11.42
C LYS A 12 6.67 -1.84 11.32
N GLY A 13 7.31 -1.97 10.17
CA GLY A 13 8.29 -3.03 9.91
C GLY A 13 9.19 -2.69 8.73
N ASP A 14 9.93 -3.68 8.25
CA ASP A 14 10.91 -3.49 7.18
C ASP A 14 10.29 -3.43 5.78
N ILE A 15 9.06 -3.91 5.64
CA ILE A 15 8.32 -3.85 4.38
C ILE A 15 7.69 -2.47 4.25
N LYS A 16 8.47 -1.50 3.76
CA LYS A 16 8.07 -0.10 3.63
C LYS A 16 8.63 0.57 2.39
N SER A 17 7.96 1.63 1.93
CA SER A 17 8.40 2.48 0.82
C SER A 17 8.25 3.95 1.20
N LEU A 18 9.21 4.77 0.76
CA LEU A 18 9.16 6.22 0.92
C LEU A 18 8.61 6.83 -0.37
N TYR A 19 7.48 7.50 -0.29
CA TYR A 19 6.86 8.17 -1.43
C TYR A 19 6.38 9.56 -1.04
N LYS A 20 6.78 10.60 -1.80
CA LYS A 20 6.47 12.02 -1.52
C LYS A 20 6.74 12.43 -0.05
N GLY A 21 7.86 11.96 0.51
CA GLY A 21 8.26 12.25 1.90
C GLY A 21 7.46 11.52 2.98
N LYS A 22 6.56 10.59 2.61
CA LYS A 22 5.77 9.77 3.53
C LYS A 22 6.21 8.30 3.45
N THR A 23 6.35 7.67 4.61
CA THR A 23 6.66 6.24 4.71
C THR A 23 5.37 5.43 4.74
N TYR A 24 5.21 4.55 3.77
CA TYR A 24 4.12 3.58 3.66
C TYR A 24 4.63 2.21 4.05
N TYR A 25 3.81 1.43 4.75
CA TYR A 25 4.14 0.08 5.21
C TYR A 25 3.14 -0.91 4.63
N PHE A 26 3.58 -2.14 4.42
CA PHE A 26 2.84 -3.15 3.67
C PHE A 26 2.80 -4.50 4.39
N CYS A 27 1.72 -5.24 4.19
CA CYS A 27 1.54 -6.56 4.81
C CYS A 27 2.47 -7.62 4.20
N SER A 28 2.94 -7.38 2.98
CA SER A 28 3.78 -8.29 2.22
C SER A 28 4.64 -7.56 1.21
N LYS A 29 5.74 -8.21 0.80
CA LYS A 29 6.59 -7.73 -0.30
C LYS A 29 5.80 -7.55 -1.59
N GLY A 30 4.77 -8.37 -1.83
CA GLY A 30 3.90 -8.25 -3.01
C GLY A 30 3.12 -6.93 -3.03
N CYS A 31 2.54 -6.52 -1.90
CA CYS A 31 1.85 -5.22 -1.79
C CYS A 31 2.82 -4.07 -1.98
N LYS A 32 4.00 -4.12 -1.34
CA LYS A 32 5.06 -3.14 -1.57
C LYS A 32 5.42 -3.00 -3.06
N THR A 33 5.68 -4.11 -3.74
CA THR A 33 6.05 -4.09 -5.17
C THR A 33 4.94 -3.52 -6.04
N ARG A 34 3.66 -3.83 -5.75
CA ARG A 34 2.52 -3.23 -6.45
C ARG A 34 2.47 -1.73 -6.23
N PHE A 35 2.56 -1.29 -4.98
CA PHE A 35 2.60 0.12 -4.62
C PHE A 35 3.75 0.86 -5.30
N ASP A 36 4.96 0.29 -5.33
CA ASP A 36 6.13 0.93 -5.94
C ASP A 36 5.99 1.12 -7.46
N ARG A 37 5.18 0.28 -8.13
CA ARG A 37 4.93 0.38 -9.59
C ARG A 37 3.97 1.51 -9.93
N ASP A 38 2.94 1.72 -9.11
CA ASP A 38 1.95 2.77 -9.33
C ASP A 38 1.37 3.28 -8.00
N PRO A 39 2.15 4.07 -7.24
CA PRO A 39 1.73 4.53 -5.91
C PRO A 39 0.56 5.49 -6.00
N GLU A 40 0.44 6.27 -7.08
CA GLU A 40 -0.68 7.20 -7.23
C GLU A 40 -2.02 6.47 -7.37
N LYS A 41 -2.06 5.33 -8.06
CA LYS A 41 -3.27 4.50 -8.15
C LYS A 41 -3.79 4.09 -6.78
N TYR A 42 -2.94 3.56 -5.91
CA TYR A 42 -3.34 3.10 -4.57
C TYR A 42 -3.64 4.26 -3.61
N LEU A 43 -2.99 5.42 -3.80
CA LEU A 43 -3.24 6.61 -2.98
C LEU A 43 -4.51 7.37 -3.38
N LYS A 44 -4.95 7.27 -4.64
CA LYS A 44 -6.18 7.90 -5.14
C LYS A 44 -7.39 6.96 -5.04
N GLY A 45 -7.20 5.66 -5.31
CA GLY A 45 -8.27 4.68 -5.45
C GLY A 45 -8.51 3.78 -4.24
N GLY A 46 -7.67 3.86 -3.20
CA GLY A 46 -7.76 2.94 -2.06
C GLY A 46 -7.34 1.50 -2.44
N PRO A 47 -7.60 0.52 -1.57
CA PRO A 47 -7.14 -0.85 -1.78
C PRO A 47 -7.78 -1.49 -3.01
N GLU A 48 -6.95 -2.05 -3.90
CA GLU A 48 -7.41 -2.82 -5.06
C GLU A 48 -8.05 -4.12 -4.59
N GLY A 49 -9.34 -4.29 -4.86
CA GLY A 49 -10.08 -5.51 -4.56
C GLY A 49 -11.38 -5.31 -3.78
N MET A 50 -11.69 -4.09 -3.35
CA MET A 50 -13.03 -3.69 -2.87
C MET A 50 -13.76 -2.80 -3.88
N SER A 51 -13.47 -2.95 -5.17
CA SER A 51 -14.49 -2.70 -6.18
C SER A 51 -15.39 -3.93 -6.21
N ASP A 52 -16.35 -3.97 -5.29
CA ASP A 52 -17.58 -4.77 -5.44
C ASP A 52 -18.21 -4.43 -6.81
N PRO A 53 -18.86 -5.39 -7.50
CA PRO A 53 -19.53 -5.15 -8.77
C PRO A 53 -20.56 -4.01 -8.73
#